data_AF-D5RMT2-F1
#
_entry.id   AF-D5RMT2-F1
#
_cell.length_a   1.000
_cell.length_b   1.000
_cell.length_c   1.000
_cell.angle_alpha   90.00
_cell.angle_beta   90.00
_cell.angle_gamma   90.00
#
_symmetry.space_group_name_H-M   'P 1'
#
loop_
_entity.id
_entity.type
_entity.pdbx_description
1 polymer ?
#
loop_
_entity_poly.entity_id
_entity_poly.type
_entity_poly.pdbx_seq_one_letter_code
_entity_poly.pdbx_strand_id
1 'polypeptide(L)' 'AVPLPRCRGVAVVAGGTGGRGFNPLLGGDNDGIVTVAETRMPECEDGFTLLRALHTPLAAHPGTVNAALGFLESGRLAA' A
#
# COMPACT_ATOMS: atom_id res chain seq x y z
N ALA A 1 11.91 12.53 6.23
CA ALA A 1 11.78 11.12 5.81
C ALA A 1 11.58 10.27 7.05
N VAL A 2 10.65 9.32 7.02
CA VAL A 2 10.47 8.36 8.12
C VAL A 2 11.65 7.39 8.10
N PRO A 3 12.36 7.18 9.22
CA PRO A 3 13.49 6.25 9.25
C PRO A 3 13.01 4.83 8.96
N LEU A 4 13.77 4.10 8.13
CA LEU A 4 13.44 2.72 7.79
C LEU A 4 13.43 1.83 9.05
N PRO A 5 12.44 0.94 9.18
CA PRO A 5 12.46 -0.11 10.20
C PRO A 5 13.74 -0.94 10.10
N ARG A 6 14.37 -1.25 11.24
CA ARG A 6 15.54 -2.14 11.30
C ARG A 6 15.11 -3.62 11.29
N CYS A 7 14.24 -4.00 10.36
CA CYS A 7 13.82 -5.39 10.15
C CYS A 7 14.10 -5.82 8.71
N ARG A 8 14.20 -7.14 8.49
CA ARG A 8 14.26 -7.71 7.14
C ARG A 8 12.84 -7.87 6.61
N GLY A 9 12.59 -7.35 5.41
CA GLY A 9 11.30 -7.43 4.75
C GLY A 9 10.33 -6.36 5.25
N VAL A 10 10.09 -5.34 4.43
CA VAL A 10 9.02 -4.36 4.61
C VAL A 10 8.21 -4.36 3.33
N ALA A 11 6.89 -4.32 3.47
CA ALA A 11 5.97 -4.23 2.36
C ALA A 11 4.85 -3.22 2.66
N VAL A 12 4.33 -2.61 1.60
CA VAL A 12 3.28 -1.58 1.62
C VAL A 12 2.13 -2.07 0.74
N VAL A 13 0.94 -2.12 1.35
CA VAL A 13 -0.34 -2.26 0.64
C VAL A 13 -1.00 -0.89 0.63
N ALA A 14 -1.06 -0.24 -0.52
CA ALA A 14 -1.66 1.08 -0.66
C ALA A 14 -3.09 0.98 -1.20
N GLY A 15 -3.95 1.89 -0.75
CA GLY A 15 -5.28 2.10 -1.32
C GLY A 15 -5.23 3.17 -2.41
N GLY A 16 -5.90 2.93 -3.54
CA GLY A 16 -5.98 3.91 -4.61
C GLY A 16 -6.61 3.33 -5.87
N THR A 17 -6.83 4.16 -6.87
CA THR A 17 -7.53 3.79 -8.11
C THR A 17 -6.59 3.48 -9.28
N GLY A 18 -5.29 3.72 -9.13
CA GLY A 18 -4.32 3.78 -10.22
C GLY A 18 -4.42 5.08 -11.03
N GLY A 19 -5.12 6.09 -10.53
CA GLY A 19 -5.48 7.32 -11.24
C GLY A 19 -5.48 8.56 -10.35
N ARG A 20 -6.61 9.27 -10.26
CA ARG A 20 -6.76 10.45 -9.38
C ARG A 20 -7.22 10.13 -7.96
N GLY A 21 -7.42 8.86 -7.63
CA GLY A 21 -7.89 8.43 -6.32
C GLY A 21 -9.37 8.72 -6.09
N PHE A 22 -9.79 8.61 -4.82
CA PHE A 22 -11.18 8.81 -4.42
C PHE A 22 -11.48 10.25 -4.00
N ASN A 23 -10.50 10.99 -3.48
CA ASN A 23 -10.66 12.38 -3.03
C ASN A 23 -9.96 13.36 -4.00
N PRO A 24 -10.71 14.22 -4.71
CA PRO A 24 -10.14 15.14 -5.71
C PRO A 24 -9.38 16.32 -5.09
N LEU A 25 -9.46 16.53 -3.77
CA LEU A 25 -8.71 17.58 -3.07
C LEU A 25 -7.25 17.18 -2.79
N LEU A 26 -6.94 15.89 -2.89
CA LEU A 26 -5.59 15.37 -2.72
C LEU A 26 -4.87 15.31 -4.09
N GLY A 27 -3.57 15.59 -4.07
CA GLY A 27 -2.74 15.57 -5.26
C GLY A 27 -2.42 14.14 -5.73
N GLY A 28 -3.18 13.63 -6.70
CA GLY A 28 -2.92 12.33 -7.34
C GLY A 28 -3.69 11.17 -6.72
N ASP A 29 -3.24 9.94 -7.01
CA ASP A 29 -3.93 8.73 -6.57
C ASP A 29 -3.97 8.63 -5.04
N ASN A 30 -5.11 8.25 -4.49
CA ASN A 30 -5.36 8.25 -3.05
C ASN A 30 -6.52 7.33 -2.68
N ASP A 31 -6.58 6.94 -1.41
CA ASP A 31 -7.62 6.12 -0.79
C ASP A 31 -8.77 6.93 -0.16
N GLY A 32 -8.82 8.24 -0.44
CA GLY A 32 -9.74 9.20 0.16
C GLY A 32 -9.12 10.04 1.28
N ILE A 33 -8.05 9.55 1.93
CA ILE A 33 -7.39 10.20 3.08
C ILE A 33 -5.89 10.38 2.85
N VAL A 34 -5.21 9.36 2.32
CA VAL A 34 -3.75 9.32 2.11
C VAL A 34 -3.46 9.11 0.63
N THR A 35 -2.47 9.81 0.10
CA THR A 35 -2.01 9.61 -1.28
C THR A 35 -1.14 8.38 -1.41
N VAL A 36 -1.19 7.72 -2.56
CA VAL A 36 -0.32 6.57 -2.87
C VAL A 36 1.16 6.99 -2.80
N ALA A 37 1.49 8.22 -3.22
CA ALA A 37 2.84 8.74 -3.16
C ALA A 37 3.40 8.82 -1.74
N GLU A 38 2.59 9.22 -0.75
CA GLU A 38 3.00 9.29 0.66
C GLU A 38 3.31 7.92 1.28
N THR A 39 2.72 6.85 0.73
CA THR A 39 2.92 5.48 1.24
C THR A 39 4.17 4.79 0.67
N ARG A 40 4.78 5.36 -0.38
CA ARG A 40 5.95 4.77 -1.04
C ARG A 40 7.16 4.74 -0.10
N MET A 41 7.89 3.64 -0.16
CA MET A 41 9.18 3.44 0.52
C MET A 41 10.21 3.09 -0.55
N PRO A 42 11.03 4.06 -1.02
CA PRO A 42 11.98 3.85 -2.12
C PRO A 42 12.94 2.67 -1.92
N GLU A 43 13.26 2.37 -0.67
CA GLU A 43 14.17 1.28 -0.29
C GLU A 43 13.49 -0.09 -0.27
N CYS A 44 12.18 -0.15 -0.56
CA CYS A 44 11.34 -1.35 -0.55
C CYS A 44 10.35 -1.39 -1.73
N GLU A 45 10.76 -0.91 -2.93
CA GLU A 45 9.87 -0.88 -4.11
C GLU A 45 9.38 -2.27 -4.54
N ASP A 46 10.18 -3.33 -4.33
CA ASP A 46 9.79 -4.72 -4.59
C ASP A 46 8.71 -5.25 -3.63
N GLY A 47 8.41 -4.48 -2.58
CA GLY A 47 7.40 -4.76 -1.56
C GLY A 47 6.20 -3.83 -1.67
N PHE A 48 5.74 -3.45 -2.86
CA PHE A 48 4.58 -2.57 -3.03
C PHE A 48 3.44 -3.23 -3.80
N THR A 49 2.20 -3.06 -3.34
CA THR A 49 1.00 -3.38 -4.13
C THR A 49 -0.09 -2.32 -3.94
N LEU A 50 -0.89 -2.10 -4.99
CA LEU A 50 -1.98 -1.13 -5.03
C LEU A 50 -3.32 -1.86 -5.14
N LEU A 51 -4.23 -1.55 -4.22
CA LEU A 51 -5.58 -2.11 -4.21
C LEU A 51 -6.62 -0.99 -4.34
N ARG A 52 -7.64 -1.24 -5.16
CA ARG A 52 -8.76 -0.31 -5.32
C ARG A 52 -9.72 -0.35 -4.15
N ALA A 53 -9.37 0.37 -3.09
CA ALA A 53 -10.16 0.50 -1.87
C ALA A 53 -10.02 1.89 -1.23
N LEU A 54 -11.08 2.31 -0.52
CA LEU A 54 -11.05 3.48 0.37
C LEU A 54 -10.25 3.17 1.65
N HIS A 55 -9.78 4.21 2.34
CA HIS A 55 -8.90 4.11 3.51
C HIS A 55 -9.39 3.14 4.58
N THR A 56 -10.60 3.36 5.12
CA THR A 56 -11.17 2.52 6.19
C THR A 56 -11.36 1.06 5.78
N PRO A 57 -11.97 0.73 4.62
CA PRO A 57 -12.13 -0.68 4.21
C PRO A 57 -10.85 -1.35 3.69
N LEU A 58 -9.77 -0.61 3.38
CA LEU A 58 -8.53 -1.17 2.84
C LEU A 58 -7.97 -2.30 3.72
N ALA A 59 -7.97 -2.13 5.05
CA ALA A 59 -7.44 -3.12 5.98
C ALA A 59 -8.19 -4.46 5.95
N ALA A 60 -9.51 -4.42 5.66
CA ALA A 60 -10.35 -5.61 5.57
C ALA A 60 -10.52 -6.12 4.13
N HIS A 61 -9.94 -5.44 3.13
CA HIS A 61 -10.05 -5.83 1.74
C HIS A 61 -9.42 -7.22 1.54
N PRO A 62 -10.09 -8.17 0.86
CA PRO A 62 -9.56 -9.53 0.66
C PRO A 62 -8.16 -9.55 0.04
N GLY A 63 -7.88 -8.63 -0.88
CA GLY A 63 -6.54 -8.45 -1.45
C GLY A 63 -5.47 -8.06 -0.42
N THR A 64 -5.81 -7.26 0.59
CA THR A 64 -4.89 -6.89 1.69
C THR A 64 -4.60 -8.08 2.57
N VAL A 65 -5.65 -8.84 2.94
CA VAL A 65 -5.51 -10.06 3.74
C VAL A 65 -4.62 -11.07 3.02
N ASN A 66 -4.87 -11.32 1.74
CA ASN A 66 -4.08 -12.25 0.94
C ASN A 66 -2.62 -11.78 0.76
N ALA A 67 -2.41 -10.48 0.51
CA ALA A 67 -1.08 -9.90 0.41
C ALA A 67 -0.29 -10.05 1.71
N ALA A 68 -0.94 -9.80 2.86
CA ALA A 68 -0.32 -9.96 4.17
C ALA A 68 0.04 -11.42 4.45
N LEU A 69 -0.87 -12.37 4.20
CA LEU A 69 -0.61 -13.80 4.38
C LEU A 69 0.56 -14.26 3.48
N GLY A 70 0.53 -13.93 2.19
CA GLY A 70 1.60 -14.29 1.25
C GLY A 70 2.96 -13.68 1.62
N PHE A 71 2.97 -12.45 2.14
CA PHE A 71 4.19 -11.82 2.63
C PHE A 71 4.72 -12.51 3.89
N LEU A 72 3.85 -12.87 4.84
CA LEU A 72 4.26 -13.59 6.05
C LEU A 72 4.82 -14.99 5.74
N GLU A 73 4.28 -15.66 4.72
CA GLU A 73 4.74 -16.99 4.30
C GLU A 73 6.06 -16.95 3.51
N SER A 74 6.22 -15.97 2.62
CA SER A 74 7.28 -16.00 1.59
C SER A 74 8.27 -14.83 1.63
N GLY A 75 7.97 -13.80 2.43
CA GLY A 75 8.71 -12.53 2.46
C GLY A 75 8.51 -11.65 1.23
N ARG A 76 7.55 -11.98 0.35
CA ARG A 76 7.26 -11.22 -0.89
C ARG A 76 5.76 -10.94 -0.99
N LEU A 77 5.40 -9.80 -1.57
CA LEU A 77 4.04 -9.60 -2.05
C LEU A 77 3.82 -10.49 -3.28
N ALA A 78 2.62 -11.05 -3.40
CA ALA A 78 2.24 -11.76 -4.62
C ALA A 78 2.27 -10.78 -5.80
N ALA A 79 2.80 -11.25 -6.94
CA ALA A 79 2.82 -10.50 -8.19
C ALA A 79 1.42 -10.36 -8.81
#